data_AF-A0AAW9BRU1-F1
#
_entry.id   AF-A0AAW9BRU1-F1
#
_cell.length_a   1.000
_cell.length_b   1.000
_cell.length_c   1.000
_cell.angle_alpha   90.00
_cell.angle_beta   90.00
_cell.angle_gamma   90.00
#
_symmetry.space_group_name_H-M   'P 1'
#
loop_
_entity.id
_entity.type
_entity.pdbx_description
1 polymer ?
#
loop_
_entity_poly.entity_id
_entity_poly.type
_entity_poly.pdbx_seq_one_letter_code
_entity_poly.pdbx_strand_id
1 'polypeptide(L)'
;WQTETGGILIAPLPGATDLKPGSATRPFFGVQPALVDNMGNILEDTVAEGNLVILDSWPGQMRTVYGDHERFEQTYFSTFKGMYFTSDGARRDEDGYYWITGRVDDVLNVSGHRMGTAEIESALVAHHKIAEAAIVGIPHDIKGQAIYAYITLNDGEFPSAELHKEVKDWVRKEIGPIATPDVLHWTDSLPKTRSGKIMRRILRKIATGDTSNLGDTSTLADPSVVDKLIAEKAELV
;
A
#
# COMPACT_ATOMS: atom_id res chain seq x y z
N TRP A 1 -9.87 4.53 7.21
CA TRP A 1 -9.78 4.68 8.67
C TRP A 1 -8.59 3.87 9.16
N GLN A 2 -8.15 4.11 10.38
CA GLN A 2 -7.01 3.42 10.99
C GLN A 2 -7.31 3.13 12.48
N THR A 3 -6.53 2.28 13.13
CA THR A 3 -6.66 1.98 14.56
C THR A 3 -6.66 3.28 15.39
N GLU A 4 -5.76 4.17 15.03
CA GLU A 4 -5.49 5.48 15.61
C GLU A 4 -6.66 6.46 15.48
N THR A 5 -7.56 6.20 14.53
CA THR A 5 -8.69 7.09 14.21
C THR A 5 -9.96 6.73 14.97
N GLY A 6 -10.02 5.54 15.58
CA GLY A 6 -11.14 5.03 16.38
C GLY A 6 -12.44 4.75 15.60
N GLY A 7 -12.62 5.36 14.42
CA GLY A 7 -13.81 5.19 13.58
C GLY A 7 -13.56 5.59 12.13
N ILE A 8 -14.61 5.51 11.32
CA ILE A 8 -14.53 5.79 9.88
C ILE A 8 -14.22 7.28 9.64
N LEU A 9 -13.19 7.55 8.82
CA LEU A 9 -12.82 8.92 8.42
C LEU A 9 -13.41 9.35 7.08
N ILE A 10 -13.30 8.49 6.06
CA ILE A 10 -13.74 8.74 4.69
C ILE A 10 -14.46 7.46 4.24
N ALA A 11 -15.74 7.59 3.88
CA ALA A 11 -16.57 6.50 3.39
C ALA A 11 -17.85 7.07 2.74
N PRO A 12 -18.45 6.35 1.79
CA PRO A 12 -19.76 6.72 1.27
C PRO A 12 -20.84 6.55 2.33
N LEU A 13 -21.80 7.48 2.36
CA LEU A 13 -23.05 7.31 3.09
C LEU A 13 -24.07 6.65 2.17
N PRO A 14 -24.53 5.40 2.46
CA PRO A 14 -25.53 4.75 1.64
C PRO A 14 -26.80 5.61 1.53
N GLY A 15 -27.28 5.84 0.30
CA GLY A 15 -28.43 6.70 0.03
C GLY A 15 -28.13 8.19 -0.12
N ALA A 16 -26.87 8.62 0.04
CA ALA A 16 -26.47 10.03 -0.13
C ALA A 16 -25.20 10.24 -0.97
N THR A 17 -24.44 9.19 -1.27
CA THR A 17 -23.17 9.29 -2.01
C THR A 17 -23.15 8.28 -3.16
N ASP A 18 -23.02 8.78 -4.38
CA ASP A 18 -22.77 7.92 -5.56
C ASP A 18 -21.41 7.23 -5.43
N LEU A 19 -21.26 6.04 -6.00
CA LEU A 19 -20.05 5.23 -5.83
C LEU A 19 -19.16 5.28 -7.06
N LYS A 20 -17.85 5.42 -6.83
CA LYS A 20 -16.80 5.12 -7.80
C LYS A 20 -16.01 3.91 -7.31
N PRO A 21 -15.94 2.78 -8.05
CA PRO A 21 -15.25 1.58 -7.60
C PRO A 21 -13.79 1.86 -7.21
N GLY A 22 -13.41 1.56 -5.97
CA GLY A 22 -12.07 1.81 -5.41
C GLY A 22 -11.90 3.16 -4.69
N SER A 23 -12.87 4.08 -4.81
CA SER A 23 -12.86 5.35 -4.08
C SER A 23 -13.42 5.19 -2.66
N ALA A 24 -12.80 5.86 -1.69
CA ALA A 24 -13.38 6.05 -0.36
C ALA A 24 -14.45 7.16 -0.34
N THR A 25 -14.57 7.94 -1.41
CA THR A 25 -15.53 9.03 -1.62
C THR A 25 -15.25 10.27 -0.76
N ARG A 26 -16.15 10.66 0.13
CA ARG A 26 -16.13 11.94 0.88
C ARG A 26 -15.82 11.71 2.37
N PRO A 27 -15.28 12.72 3.07
CA PRO A 27 -15.07 12.65 4.51
C PRO A 27 -16.38 12.50 5.28
N PHE A 28 -16.28 11.85 6.44
CA PHE A 28 -17.35 11.77 7.42
C PHE A 28 -17.50 13.08 8.21
N PHE A 29 -18.56 13.21 8.98
CA PHE A 29 -18.83 14.42 9.76
C PHE A 29 -17.70 14.74 10.75
N GLY A 30 -17.27 16.01 10.78
CA GLY A 30 -16.19 16.48 11.64
C GLY A 30 -14.78 16.14 11.15
N VAL A 31 -14.63 15.39 10.05
CA VAL A 31 -13.33 15.04 9.48
C VAL A 31 -12.96 16.04 8.39
N GLN A 32 -11.79 16.67 8.51
CA GLN A 32 -11.30 17.70 7.59
C GLN A 32 -10.01 17.21 6.89
N PRO A 33 -10.12 16.36 5.85
CA PRO A 33 -8.95 15.86 5.14
C PRO A 33 -8.36 16.92 4.21
N ALA A 34 -7.03 16.93 4.10
CA ALA A 34 -6.29 17.69 3.10
C ALA A 34 -5.21 16.82 2.46
N LEU A 35 -4.76 17.23 1.28
CA LEU A 35 -3.59 16.67 0.63
C LEU A 35 -2.47 17.69 0.74
N VAL A 36 -1.29 17.26 1.16
CA VAL A 36 -0.10 18.11 1.24
C VAL A 36 1.04 17.53 0.41
N ASP A 37 1.90 18.40 -0.10
CA ASP A 37 3.17 17.98 -0.70
C ASP A 37 4.17 17.46 0.36
N ASN A 38 5.38 17.11 -0.04
CA ASN A 38 6.42 16.62 0.89
C ASN A 38 6.96 17.71 1.84
N MET A 39 6.68 18.98 1.57
CA MET A 39 7.05 20.11 2.43
C MET A 39 5.93 20.49 3.40
N GLY A 40 4.74 19.86 3.29
CA GLY A 40 3.58 20.16 4.10
C GLY A 40 2.72 21.31 3.57
N ASN A 41 2.96 21.77 2.33
CA ASN A 41 2.11 22.78 1.71
C ASN A 41 0.81 22.12 1.27
N ILE A 42 -0.33 22.75 1.60
CA ILE A 42 -1.65 22.26 1.20
C ILE A 42 -1.81 22.41 -0.31
N LEU A 43 -2.25 21.33 -0.95
CA LEU A 43 -2.61 21.31 -2.36
C LEU A 43 -4.06 21.81 -2.49
N GLU A 44 -4.20 23.08 -2.86
CA GLU A 44 -5.50 23.77 -2.99
C GLU A 44 -6.29 23.34 -4.23
N ASP A 45 -5.61 22.83 -5.27
CA ASP A 45 -6.25 22.36 -6.49
C ASP A 45 -7.29 21.28 -6.19
N THR A 46 -8.45 21.35 -6.86
CA THR A 46 -9.53 20.37 -6.65
C THR A 46 -9.04 18.95 -6.96
N VAL A 47 -8.39 18.78 -8.12
CA VAL A 47 -7.70 17.56 -8.50
C VAL A 47 -6.27 17.62 -7.97
N ALA A 48 -5.92 16.73 -7.04
CA ALA A 48 -4.61 16.74 -6.42
C ALA A 48 -4.20 15.34 -5.97
N GLU A 49 -2.90 15.11 -5.82
CA GLU A 49 -2.33 13.90 -5.24
C GLU A 49 -1.23 14.27 -4.24
N GLY A 50 -1.26 13.68 -3.05
CA GLY A 50 -0.29 13.99 -2.02
C GLY A 50 -0.45 13.16 -0.76
N ASN A 51 0.21 13.61 0.30
CA ASN A 51 0.15 13.00 1.62
C ASN A 51 -1.19 13.35 2.27
N LEU A 52 -1.95 12.35 2.71
CA LEU A 52 -3.24 12.56 3.38
C LEU A 52 -3.02 12.98 4.84
N VAL A 53 -3.52 14.17 5.16
CA VAL A 53 -3.52 14.71 6.52
C VAL A 53 -4.94 15.05 6.97
N ILE A 54 -5.17 15.10 8.28
CA ILE A 54 -6.39 15.64 8.87
C ILE A 54 -6.04 16.93 9.59
N LEU A 55 -6.76 18.00 9.26
CA LEU A 55 -6.43 19.37 9.69
C LEU A 55 -6.87 19.70 11.12
N ASP A 56 -7.83 18.94 11.67
CA ASP A 56 -8.34 19.15 13.01
C ASP A 56 -8.69 17.81 13.68
N SER A 57 -8.85 17.81 15.00
CA SER A 57 -9.22 16.63 15.76
C SER A 57 -10.65 16.19 15.47
N TRP A 58 -10.95 14.94 15.83
CA TRP A 58 -12.29 14.36 15.80
C TRP A 58 -12.54 13.57 17.09
N PRO A 59 -13.81 13.31 17.45
CA PRO A 59 -14.13 12.66 18.73
C PRO A 59 -13.48 11.29 18.93
N GLY A 60 -13.33 10.50 17.86
CA GLY A 60 -12.76 9.14 17.90
C GLY A 60 -11.23 9.06 17.89
N GLN A 61 -10.52 10.18 17.76
CA GLN A 61 -9.06 10.17 17.64
C GLN A 61 -8.40 9.59 18.90
N MET A 62 -7.42 8.71 18.73
CA MET A 62 -6.61 8.22 19.84
C MET A 62 -5.93 9.39 20.57
N ARG A 63 -5.68 9.22 21.87
CA ARG A 63 -5.16 10.32 22.71
C ARG A 63 -3.66 10.25 22.96
N THR A 64 -3.07 9.05 22.88
CA THR A 64 -1.64 8.83 23.12
C THR A 64 -1.24 7.40 22.75
N VAL A 65 0.06 7.13 22.71
CA VAL A 65 0.63 5.78 22.87
C VAL A 65 0.88 5.54 24.37
N TYR A 66 0.50 4.37 24.87
CA TYR A 66 0.59 4.04 26.31
C TYR A 66 2.06 4.06 26.78
N GLY A 67 2.34 4.87 27.80
CA GLY A 67 3.68 5.04 28.37
C GLY A 67 4.66 5.84 27.50
N ASP A 68 4.23 6.39 26.36
CA ASP A 68 5.12 7.03 25.39
C ASP A 68 4.40 8.12 24.57
N HIS A 69 4.05 9.24 25.21
CA HIS A 69 3.39 10.36 24.54
C HIS A 69 4.30 11.07 23.52
N GLU A 70 5.61 11.07 23.78
CA GLU A 70 6.58 11.67 22.86
C GLU A 70 6.56 10.95 21.52
N ARG A 71 6.55 9.60 21.52
CA ARG A 71 6.39 8.83 20.29
C ARG A 71 5.07 9.10 19.58
N PHE A 72 3.98 9.35 20.30
CA PHE A 72 2.70 9.74 19.71
C PHE A 72 2.83 11.06 18.94
N GLU A 73 3.39 12.09 19.55
CA GLU A 73 3.63 13.38 18.88
C GLU A 73 4.57 13.23 17.68
N GLN A 74 5.70 12.54 17.88
CA GLN A 74 6.69 12.29 16.84
C GLN A 74 6.09 11.53 15.65
N THR A 75 5.29 10.50 15.89
CA THR A 75 4.78 9.64 14.81
C THR A 75 3.70 10.33 13.99
N TYR A 76 2.79 11.08 14.63
CA TYR A 76 1.56 11.53 13.96
C TYR A 76 1.50 13.03 13.70
N PHE A 77 2.35 13.85 14.34
CA PHE A 77 2.24 15.32 14.27
C PHE A 77 3.56 16.04 13.93
N SER A 78 4.69 15.31 13.88
CA SER A 78 6.00 15.94 13.62
C SER A 78 6.30 16.17 12.14
N THR A 79 5.82 15.28 11.25
CA THR A 79 6.09 15.35 9.80
C THR A 79 5.46 16.59 9.18
N PHE A 80 4.19 16.85 9.50
CA PHE A 80 3.45 18.02 9.04
C PHE A 80 2.89 18.74 10.27
N LYS A 81 3.58 19.79 10.71
CA LYS A 81 3.26 20.49 11.95
C LYS A 81 1.83 21.02 11.94
N GLY A 82 1.11 20.80 13.04
CA GLY A 82 -0.28 21.26 13.20
C GLY A 82 -1.31 20.37 12.49
N MET A 83 -0.90 19.23 11.93
CA MET A 83 -1.79 18.32 11.21
C MET A 83 -1.57 16.89 11.71
N TYR A 84 -2.63 16.08 11.73
CA TYR A 84 -2.51 14.64 11.94
C TYR A 84 -2.11 13.97 10.63
N PHE A 85 -0.91 13.40 10.57
CA PHE A 85 -0.44 12.67 9.41
C PHE A 85 -0.90 11.20 9.45
N THR A 86 -1.68 10.80 8.44
CA THR A 86 -2.19 9.42 8.33
C THR A 86 -1.11 8.43 7.90
N SER A 87 0.02 8.89 7.34
CA SER A 87 0.98 8.05 6.62
C SER A 87 0.41 7.34 5.39
N ASP A 88 -0.74 7.76 4.89
CA ASP A 88 -1.31 7.30 3.62
C ASP A 88 -1.15 8.38 2.55
N GLY A 89 -0.91 7.94 1.31
CA GLY A 89 -1.05 8.76 0.12
C GLY A 89 -2.49 8.73 -0.36
N ALA A 90 -2.95 9.83 -0.94
CA ALA A 90 -4.27 9.88 -1.56
C ALA A 90 -4.32 10.82 -2.76
N ARG A 91 -5.23 10.50 -3.68
CA ARG A 91 -5.65 11.37 -4.79
C ARG A 91 -7.06 11.88 -4.55
N ARG A 92 -7.30 13.16 -4.80
CA ARG A 92 -8.63 13.78 -4.88
C ARG A 92 -8.94 14.04 -6.35
N ASP A 93 -10.08 13.57 -6.82
CA ASP A 93 -10.53 13.80 -8.20
C ASP A 93 -11.42 15.06 -8.33
N GLU A 94 -11.90 15.34 -9.54
CA GLU A 94 -12.66 16.55 -9.87
C GLU A 94 -14.00 16.67 -9.12
N ASP A 95 -14.58 15.54 -8.68
CA ASP A 95 -15.79 15.52 -7.87
C ASP A 95 -15.48 15.68 -6.37
N GLY A 96 -14.20 15.78 -6.00
CA GLY A 96 -13.71 15.81 -4.64
C GLY A 96 -13.70 14.43 -3.96
N TYR A 97 -13.69 13.34 -4.73
CA TYR A 97 -13.64 11.99 -4.17
C TYR A 97 -12.19 11.60 -3.88
N TYR A 98 -11.99 11.02 -2.71
CA TYR A 98 -10.68 10.56 -2.24
C TYR A 98 -10.44 9.10 -2.63
N TRP A 99 -9.24 8.85 -3.15
CA TRP A 99 -8.70 7.55 -3.51
C TRP A 99 -7.46 7.32 -2.67
N ILE A 100 -7.46 6.31 -1.81
CA ILE A 100 -6.31 5.99 -0.97
C ILE A 100 -5.34 5.15 -1.82
N THR A 101 -4.17 5.70 -2.12
CA THR A 101 -3.18 5.07 -3.02
C THR A 101 -2.25 4.09 -2.28
N GLY A 102 -2.37 4.06 -0.95
CA GLY A 102 -1.63 3.16 -0.07
C GLY A 102 -0.76 3.94 0.91
N ARG A 103 0.07 3.21 1.62
CA ARG A 103 0.99 3.74 2.64
C ARG A 103 2.13 4.50 1.97
N VAL A 104 2.46 5.70 2.47
CA VAL A 104 3.56 6.51 1.88
C VAL A 104 4.92 5.83 1.99
N ASP A 105 5.10 5.00 3.03
CA ASP A 105 6.28 4.15 3.24
C ASP A 105 6.34 2.96 2.25
N ASP A 106 5.21 2.64 1.62
CA ASP A 106 5.09 1.66 0.55
C ASP A 106 5.03 2.31 -0.85
N VAL A 107 5.17 3.63 -1.01
CA VAL A 107 5.30 4.27 -2.33
C VAL A 107 6.65 3.91 -2.96
N LEU A 108 6.61 3.42 -4.19
CA LEU A 108 7.79 3.07 -4.97
C LEU A 108 8.34 4.31 -5.69
N ASN A 109 9.66 4.44 -5.77
CA ASN A 109 10.36 5.41 -6.61
C ASN A 109 11.19 4.66 -7.66
N VAL A 110 10.61 4.46 -8.83
CA VAL A 110 11.21 3.71 -9.94
C VAL A 110 11.64 4.71 -11.01
N SER A 111 12.94 4.92 -11.17
CA SER A 111 13.51 5.89 -12.11
C SER A 111 12.90 7.30 -11.95
N GLY A 112 12.70 7.75 -10.71
CA GLY A 112 12.14 9.06 -10.40
C GLY A 112 10.60 9.13 -10.39
N HIS A 113 9.91 8.07 -10.81
CA HIS A 113 8.45 8.01 -10.84
C HIS A 113 7.92 7.47 -9.52
N ARG A 114 7.11 8.26 -8.82
CA ARG A 114 6.40 7.82 -7.62
C ARG A 114 5.15 7.06 -8.02
N MET A 115 5.02 5.82 -7.54
CA MET A 115 3.87 4.96 -7.84
C MET A 115 3.39 4.29 -6.55
N GLY A 116 2.07 4.28 -6.36
CA GLY A 116 1.44 3.53 -5.28
C GLY A 116 1.49 2.04 -5.55
N THR A 117 1.80 1.24 -4.54
CA THR A 117 1.76 -0.23 -4.63
C THR A 117 0.36 -0.73 -4.94
N ALA A 118 -0.68 -0.08 -4.39
CA ALA A 118 -2.07 -0.49 -4.56
C ALA A 118 -2.54 -0.44 -6.03
N GLU A 119 -2.02 0.50 -6.82
CA GLU A 119 -2.36 0.62 -8.24
C GLU A 119 -1.86 -0.60 -9.04
N ILE A 120 -0.60 -0.97 -8.81
CA ILE A 120 0.04 -2.13 -9.46
C ILE A 120 -0.60 -3.44 -8.98
N GLU A 121 -0.88 -3.56 -7.67
CA GLU A 121 -1.60 -4.71 -7.11
C GLU A 121 -3.00 -4.85 -7.73
N SER A 122 -3.73 -3.75 -7.89
CA SER A 122 -5.05 -3.76 -8.52
C SER A 122 -4.98 -4.17 -9.98
N ALA A 123 -4.00 -3.67 -10.74
CA ALA A 123 -3.77 -4.09 -12.12
C ALA A 123 -3.46 -5.59 -12.21
N LEU A 124 -2.63 -6.13 -11.32
CA LEU A 124 -2.32 -7.56 -11.28
C LEU A 124 -3.57 -8.40 -10.95
N VAL A 125 -4.33 -8.03 -9.92
CA VAL A 125 -5.53 -8.79 -9.51
C VAL A 125 -6.67 -8.68 -10.54
N ALA A 126 -6.66 -7.67 -11.41
CA ALA A 126 -7.57 -7.61 -12.56
C ALA A 126 -7.30 -8.70 -13.62
N HIS A 127 -6.14 -9.36 -13.58
CA HIS A 127 -5.83 -10.48 -14.45
C HIS A 127 -6.58 -11.75 -14.00
N HIS A 128 -7.35 -12.37 -14.91
CA HIS A 128 -8.24 -13.51 -14.62
C HIS A 128 -7.59 -14.74 -13.96
N LYS A 129 -6.27 -14.91 -14.04
CA LYS A 129 -5.51 -16.01 -13.40
C LYS A 129 -4.91 -15.66 -12.04
N ILE A 130 -4.95 -14.39 -11.62
CA ILE A 130 -4.32 -13.93 -10.38
C ILE A 130 -5.40 -13.83 -9.30
N ALA A 131 -5.17 -14.48 -8.17
CA ALA A 131 -6.02 -14.39 -6.99
C ALA A 131 -5.62 -13.17 -6.14
N GLU A 132 -4.32 -13.03 -5.86
CA GLU A 132 -3.78 -12.00 -4.98
C GLU A 132 -2.40 -11.56 -5.44
N ALA A 133 -2.07 -10.30 -5.16
CA ALA A 133 -0.75 -9.74 -5.42
C ALA A 133 -0.30 -8.85 -4.27
N ALA A 134 1.00 -8.84 -4.01
CA ALA A 134 1.64 -7.90 -3.11
C ALA A 134 2.91 -7.33 -3.74
N ILE A 135 3.02 -6.00 -3.78
CA ILE A 135 4.16 -5.31 -4.35
C ILE A 135 5.08 -4.77 -3.25
N VAL A 136 6.39 -4.97 -3.44
CA VAL A 136 7.43 -4.32 -2.65
C VAL A 136 8.52 -3.76 -3.55
N GLY A 137 9.18 -2.70 -3.07
CA GLY A 137 10.35 -2.11 -3.73
C GLY A 137 11.62 -2.75 -3.21
N ILE A 138 12.53 -3.12 -4.12
CA ILE A 138 13.89 -3.57 -3.81
C ILE A 138 14.92 -2.59 -4.37
N PRO A 139 16.10 -2.44 -3.75
CA PRO A 139 17.17 -1.62 -4.32
C PRO A 139 17.56 -2.09 -5.72
N HIS A 140 17.81 -1.14 -6.62
CA HIS A 140 18.27 -1.42 -7.97
C HIS A 140 19.25 -0.33 -8.43
N ASP A 141 20.43 -0.71 -8.90
CA ASP A 141 21.55 0.20 -9.17
C ASP A 141 21.21 1.33 -10.15
N ILE A 142 20.43 1.02 -11.20
CA ILE A 142 20.05 2.01 -12.23
C ILE A 142 18.73 2.73 -11.89
N LYS A 143 17.69 1.99 -11.50
CA LYS A 143 16.33 2.53 -11.29
C LYS A 143 16.14 3.18 -9.91
N GLY A 144 17.08 3.04 -8.99
CA GLY A 144 16.90 3.33 -7.58
C GLY A 144 16.12 2.23 -6.86
N GLN A 145 14.87 2.00 -7.29
CA GLN A 145 14.08 0.84 -6.88
C GLN A 145 13.59 0.04 -8.09
N ALA A 146 13.54 -1.29 -7.93
CA ALA A 146 12.87 -2.21 -8.83
C ALA A 146 11.59 -2.75 -8.17
N ILE A 147 10.62 -3.11 -9.02
CA ILE A 147 9.31 -3.59 -8.60
C ILE A 147 9.38 -5.11 -8.44
N TYR A 148 9.15 -5.58 -7.21
CA TYR A 148 9.07 -7.00 -6.89
C TYR A 148 7.63 -7.38 -6.59
N ALA A 149 7.07 -8.32 -7.36
CA ALA A 149 5.69 -8.75 -7.24
C ALA A 149 5.60 -10.19 -6.70
N TYR A 150 5.03 -10.35 -5.51
CA TYR A 150 4.56 -11.64 -5.03
C TYR A 150 3.16 -11.90 -5.58
N ILE A 151 2.95 -13.03 -6.23
CA ILE A 151 1.70 -13.34 -6.93
C ILE A 151 1.21 -14.72 -6.53
N THR A 152 -0.05 -14.78 -6.11
CA THR A 152 -0.80 -16.02 -5.92
C THR A 152 -1.79 -16.18 -7.06
N LEU A 153 -1.72 -17.32 -7.73
CA LEU A 153 -2.62 -17.66 -8.83
C LEU A 153 -3.95 -18.23 -8.32
N ASN A 154 -4.97 -18.19 -9.16
CA ASN A 154 -6.21 -18.90 -8.91
C ASN A 154 -5.99 -20.42 -8.88
N ASP A 155 -6.84 -21.14 -8.15
CA ASP A 155 -6.74 -22.60 -8.06
C ASP A 155 -6.82 -23.25 -9.46
N GLY A 156 -5.95 -24.22 -9.70
CA GLY A 156 -5.80 -24.89 -11.00
C GLY A 156 -4.94 -24.15 -12.04
N GLU A 157 -4.47 -22.94 -11.76
CA GLU A 157 -3.49 -22.23 -12.60
C GLU A 157 -2.06 -22.49 -12.10
N PHE A 158 -1.11 -22.60 -13.04
CA PHE A 158 0.28 -22.91 -12.71
C PHE A 158 1.25 -21.92 -13.37
N PRO A 159 2.36 -21.57 -12.71
CA PRO A 159 3.40 -20.76 -13.32
C PRO A 159 3.95 -21.37 -14.61
N SER A 160 4.07 -20.57 -15.65
CA SER A 160 4.75 -20.93 -16.90
C SER A 160 5.52 -19.74 -17.46
N ALA A 161 6.43 -19.99 -18.41
CA ALA A 161 7.16 -18.91 -19.08
C ALA A 161 6.22 -18.00 -19.88
N GLU A 162 5.19 -18.58 -20.48
CA GLU A 162 4.13 -17.87 -21.20
C GLU A 162 3.34 -16.98 -20.22
N LEU A 163 2.91 -17.52 -19.07
CA LEU A 163 2.19 -16.76 -18.06
C LEU A 163 3.04 -15.63 -17.47
N HIS A 164 4.32 -15.86 -17.26
CA HIS A 164 5.24 -14.83 -16.78
C HIS A 164 5.33 -13.65 -17.75
N LYS A 165 5.38 -13.91 -19.06
CA LYS A 165 5.33 -12.84 -20.07
C LYS A 165 3.97 -12.17 -20.12
N GLU A 166 2.89 -12.97 -20.13
CA GLU A 166 1.50 -12.50 -20.13
C GLU A 166 1.23 -11.49 -19.01
N VAL A 167 1.65 -11.80 -17.78
CA VAL A 167 1.45 -10.92 -16.62
C VAL A 167 2.25 -9.62 -16.72
N LYS A 168 3.49 -9.66 -17.23
CA LYS A 168 4.27 -8.43 -17.45
C LYS A 168 3.64 -7.53 -18.52
N ASP A 169 3.21 -8.13 -19.63
CA ASP A 169 2.53 -7.42 -20.71
C ASP A 169 1.18 -6.85 -20.26
N TRP A 170 0.49 -7.54 -19.36
CA TRP A 170 -0.75 -7.08 -18.73
C TRP A 170 -0.54 -5.79 -17.92
N VAL A 171 0.40 -5.77 -16.97
CA VAL A 171 0.67 -4.54 -16.19
C VAL A 171 1.15 -3.39 -17.09
N ARG A 172 1.94 -3.71 -18.11
CA ARG A 172 2.38 -2.73 -19.12
C ARG A 172 1.21 -2.10 -19.88
N LYS A 173 0.15 -2.87 -20.13
CA LYS A 173 -1.07 -2.40 -20.80
C LYS A 173 -1.95 -1.57 -19.85
N GLU A 174 -2.16 -2.03 -18.62
CA GLU A 174 -3.09 -1.40 -17.68
C GLU A 174 -2.55 -0.07 -17.11
N ILE A 175 -1.24 0.01 -16.84
CA ILE A 175 -0.63 1.21 -16.23
C ILE A 175 0.41 1.81 -17.18
N GLY A 176 1.36 0.99 -17.62
CA GLY A 176 2.42 1.44 -18.53
C GLY A 176 3.76 0.73 -18.34
N PRO A 177 4.72 0.98 -19.25
CA PRO A 177 6.05 0.38 -19.19
C PRO A 177 6.82 0.62 -17.88
N ILE A 178 6.58 1.76 -17.23
CA ILE A 178 7.29 2.14 -16.01
C ILE A 178 6.87 1.29 -14.79
N ALA A 179 5.64 0.79 -14.80
CA ALA A 179 5.06 -0.01 -13.72
C ALA A 179 5.27 -1.53 -13.91
N THR A 180 5.93 -1.95 -14.99
CA THR A 180 6.16 -3.37 -15.28
C THR A 180 7.03 -3.99 -14.19
N PRO A 181 6.59 -5.07 -13.51
CA PRO A 181 7.39 -5.72 -12.49
C PRO A 181 8.72 -6.24 -13.02
N ASP A 182 9.79 -6.00 -12.27
CA ASP A 182 11.11 -6.54 -12.55
C ASP A 182 11.15 -8.04 -12.22
N VAL A 183 10.61 -8.42 -11.07
CA VAL A 183 10.55 -9.80 -10.59
C VAL A 183 9.09 -10.22 -10.36
N LEU A 184 8.72 -11.39 -10.87
CA LEU A 184 7.49 -12.09 -10.50
C LEU A 184 7.87 -13.30 -9.64
N HIS A 185 7.43 -13.29 -8.39
CA HIS A 185 7.58 -14.38 -7.44
C HIS A 185 6.24 -15.06 -7.27
N TRP A 186 6.09 -16.24 -7.86
CA TRP A 186 4.91 -17.08 -7.70
C TRP A 186 4.91 -17.76 -6.34
N THR A 187 3.84 -17.58 -5.56
CA THR A 187 3.72 -18.16 -4.22
C THR A 187 2.27 -18.52 -3.95
N ASP A 188 2.04 -19.61 -3.23
CA ASP A 188 0.67 -20.05 -2.91
C ASP A 188 0.03 -19.24 -1.78
N SER A 189 0.82 -18.46 -1.04
CA SER A 189 0.33 -17.77 0.16
C SER A 189 1.14 -16.52 0.50
N LEU A 190 0.44 -15.41 0.70
CA LEU A 190 1.03 -14.18 1.23
C LEU A 190 0.99 -14.17 2.77
N PRO A 191 1.99 -13.59 3.45
CA PRO A 191 2.03 -13.55 4.91
C PRO A 191 1.01 -12.55 5.40
N LYS A 192 -0.11 -13.03 5.94
CA LYS A 192 -1.22 -12.21 6.43
C LYS A 192 -1.36 -12.30 7.94
N THR A 193 -1.76 -11.20 8.56
CA THR A 193 -2.24 -11.21 9.95
C THR A 193 -3.57 -11.95 10.04
N ARG A 194 -4.03 -12.30 11.25
CA ARG A 194 -5.37 -12.85 11.48
C ARG A 194 -6.52 -11.94 11.04
N SER A 195 -6.27 -10.65 10.85
CA SER A 195 -7.22 -9.68 10.28
C SER A 195 -7.15 -9.56 8.76
N GLY A 196 -6.34 -10.39 8.08
CA GLY A 196 -6.19 -10.41 6.63
C GLY A 196 -5.19 -9.38 6.07
N LYS A 197 -4.49 -8.62 6.92
CA LYS A 197 -3.52 -7.61 6.46
C LYS A 197 -2.23 -8.29 5.99
N ILE A 198 -1.83 -8.03 4.75
CA ILE A 198 -0.55 -8.46 4.21
C ILE A 198 0.60 -7.77 4.95
N MET A 199 1.55 -8.55 5.45
CA MET A 199 2.74 -8.06 6.16
C MET A 199 3.88 -7.74 5.19
N ARG A 200 3.72 -6.65 4.42
CA ARG A 200 4.69 -6.20 3.40
C ARG A 200 6.12 -5.99 3.93
N ARG A 201 6.29 -5.67 5.22
CA ARG A 201 7.60 -5.58 5.87
C ARG A 201 8.42 -6.88 5.75
N ILE A 202 7.77 -8.04 5.91
CA ILE A 202 8.41 -9.35 5.80
C ILE A 202 8.76 -9.62 4.33
N LEU A 203 7.80 -9.41 3.43
CA LEU A 203 8.01 -9.54 1.97
C LEU A 203 9.20 -8.70 1.49
N ARG A 204 9.29 -7.43 1.91
CA ARG A 204 10.39 -6.53 1.54
C ARG A 204 11.74 -7.09 1.99
N LYS A 205 11.84 -7.59 3.22
CA LYS A 205 13.08 -8.18 3.75
C LYS A 205 13.51 -9.43 2.98
N ILE A 206 12.57 -10.33 2.69
CA ILE A 206 12.83 -11.54 1.90
C ILE A 206 13.29 -11.16 0.49
N ALA A 207 12.60 -10.22 -0.17
CA ALA A 207 12.95 -9.74 -1.49
C ALA A 207 14.35 -9.10 -1.55
N THR A 208 14.77 -8.38 -0.49
CA THR A 208 16.13 -7.83 -0.37
C THR A 208 17.18 -8.83 0.12
N GLY A 209 16.78 -10.06 0.46
CA GLY A 209 17.67 -11.11 0.96
C GLY A 209 18.07 -10.99 2.44
N ASP A 210 17.42 -10.12 3.22
CA ASP A 210 17.63 -10.03 4.67
C ASP A 210 16.72 -11.04 5.40
N THR A 211 17.22 -12.25 5.58
CA THR A 211 16.52 -13.33 6.30
C THR A 211 16.91 -13.43 7.78
N SER A 212 17.88 -12.62 8.22
CA SER A 212 18.48 -12.72 9.55
C SER A 212 17.57 -12.22 10.67
N ASN A 213 16.74 -11.21 10.38
CA ASN A 213 15.84 -10.60 11.36
C ASN A 213 14.55 -10.14 10.69
N LEU A 214 13.57 -11.04 10.57
CA LEU A 214 12.26 -10.73 10.02
C LEU A 214 11.32 -10.04 11.01
N GLY A 215 11.80 -9.68 12.21
CA GLY A 215 11.01 -9.10 13.29
C GLY A 215 9.93 -10.05 13.82
N ASP A 216 8.89 -9.50 14.44
CA ASP A 216 7.81 -10.29 15.01
C ASP A 216 6.89 -10.90 13.93
N THR A 217 6.76 -12.23 13.96
CA THR A 217 5.90 -13.06 13.10
C THR A 217 4.73 -13.70 13.86
N SER A 218 4.62 -13.48 15.18
CA SER A 218 3.62 -14.13 16.05
C SER A 218 2.17 -13.77 15.71
N THR A 219 1.97 -12.66 15.00
CA THR A 219 0.65 -12.16 14.58
C THR A 219 0.18 -12.72 13.24
N LEU A 220 1.03 -13.48 12.53
CA LEU A 220 0.66 -14.14 11.29
C LEU A 220 -0.41 -15.21 11.54
N ALA A 221 -1.31 -15.36 10.57
CA ALA A 221 -2.27 -16.45 10.55
C ALA A 221 -1.57 -17.80 10.39
N ASP A 222 -0.57 -17.83 9.50
CA ASP A 222 0.32 -18.97 9.29
C ASP A 222 1.78 -18.49 9.22
N PRO A 223 2.58 -18.71 10.28
CA PRO A 223 3.99 -18.35 10.28
C PRO A 223 4.86 -19.16 9.30
N SER A 224 4.44 -20.37 8.92
CA SER A 224 5.25 -21.26 8.06
C SER A 224 5.43 -20.71 6.63
N VAL A 225 4.53 -19.83 6.21
CA VAL A 225 4.60 -19.08 4.95
C VAL A 225 5.92 -18.33 4.80
N VAL A 226 6.50 -17.86 5.91
CA VAL A 226 7.76 -17.10 5.88
C VAL A 226 8.91 -17.97 5.38
N ASP A 227 9.06 -19.18 5.92
CA ASP A 227 10.14 -20.10 5.52
C ASP A 227 9.98 -20.54 4.07
N LYS A 228 8.74 -20.77 3.63
CA LYS A 228 8.41 -21.09 2.24
C LYS A 228 8.83 -19.97 1.29
N LEU A 229 8.47 -18.71 1.59
CA LEU A 229 8.84 -17.55 0.78
C LEU A 229 10.36 -17.35 0.70
N ILE A 230 11.09 -17.66 1.78
CA ILE A 230 12.56 -17.63 1.77
C ILE A 230 13.11 -18.68 0.81
N ALA A 231 12.60 -19.92 0.87
CA ALA A 231 13.03 -21.01 0.01
C ALA A 231 12.74 -20.69 -1.47
N GLU A 232 11.51 -20.26 -1.80
CA GLU A 232 11.13 -19.85 -3.15
C GLU A 232 12.01 -18.71 -3.68
N LYS A 233 12.34 -17.72 -2.84
CA LYS A 233 13.24 -16.63 -3.23
C LYS A 233 14.64 -17.13 -3.56
N ALA A 234 15.13 -18.19 -2.92
CA ALA A 234 16.44 -18.76 -3.21
C ALA A 234 16.47 -19.48 -4.56
N GLU A 235 15.33 -20.00 -5.04
CA GLU A 235 15.19 -20.65 -6.35
C GLU A 235 15.05 -19.67 -7.51
N LEU A 236 14.69 -18.41 -7.23
CA LEU A 236 14.59 -17.32 -8.23
C LEU A 236 15.95 -16.70 -8.60
N VAL A 237 17.01 -16.99 -7.84
CA VAL A 237 18.37 -16.43 -8.02
C VAL A 237 19.22 -17.32 -8.91
#